data_AF-A0A4U8YI66-F1
#
_entry.id   AF-A0A4U8YI66-F1
#
_cell.length_a   1.000
_cell.length_b   1.000
_cell.length_c   1.000
_cell.angle_alpha   90.00
_cell.angle_beta   90.00
_cell.angle_gamma   90.00
#
_symmetry.space_group_name_H-M   'P 1'
#
loop_
_entity.id
_entity.type
_entity.pdbx_description
1 polymer ?
#
loop_
_entity_poly.entity_id
_entity_poly.type
_entity_poly.pdbx_seq_one_letter_code
_entity_poly.pdbx_strand_id
1 'polypeptide(L)'
;MVEILVIMAAGMLIGYLLRRKKALFPILDRIVMAVIFLLLFVLGISVGLNETVVSSIHMIGIKAVVLTSGAVFGSVLCCALAYRFFFADTFAHAASESADREVPHEG
;
A
#
# COMPACT_ATOMS: atom_id res chain seq x y z
N MET A 1 -18.72 -3.74 -11.89
CA MET A 1 -17.50 -2.89 -11.96
C MET A 1 -17.81 -1.43 -11.68
N VAL A 2 -18.73 -0.80 -12.41
CA VAL A 2 -19.16 0.59 -12.13
C VAL A 2 -19.64 0.78 -10.69
N GLU A 3 -20.36 -0.19 -10.13
CA GLU A 3 -20.81 -0.17 -8.73
C GLU A 3 -19.67 -0.01 -7.72
N ILE A 4 -18.54 -0.68 -7.96
CA ILE A 4 -17.35 -0.61 -7.10
C ILE A 4 -16.72 0.79 -7.20
N LEU A 5 -16.70 1.37 -8.40
CA LEU A 5 -16.21 2.74 -8.59
C LEU A 5 -17.11 3.76 -7.88
N VAL A 6 -18.43 3.58 -7.94
CA VAL A 6 -19.40 4.46 -7.27
C VAL A 6 -19.24 4.39 -5.76
N ILE A 7 -19.11 3.19 -5.17
CA ILE A 7 -18.95 3.06 -3.72
C ILE A 7 -17.58 3.60 -3.24
N MET A 8 -16.51 3.44 -4.04
CA MET A 8 -15.21 4.05 -3.72
C MET A 8 -15.26 5.58 -3.80
N ALA A 9 -15.90 6.14 -4.83
CA ALA A 9 -16.06 7.59 -4.98
C ALA A 9 -16.90 8.17 -3.83
N ALA A 10 -18.00 7.50 -3.46
CA ALA A 10 -18.81 7.88 -2.31
C ALA A 10 -18.02 7.81 -1.00
N GLY A 11 -17.25 6.73 -0.78
CA GLY A 11 -16.38 6.58 0.41
C GLY A 11 -15.32 7.68 0.51
N MET A 12 -14.72 8.06 -0.62
CA MET A 12 -13.75 9.17 -0.68
C MET A 12 -14.41 10.52 -0.36
N LEU A 13 -15.60 10.78 -0.90
CA LEU A 13 -16.35 12.00 -0.61
C LEU A 13 -16.73 12.10 0.87
N ILE A 14 -17.23 11.01 1.45
CA ILE A 14 -17.57 10.93 2.88
C ILE A 14 -16.31 11.13 3.73
N GLY A 15 -15.21 10.47 3.39
CA GLY A 15 -13.91 10.64 4.06
C GLY A 15 -13.41 12.08 4.01
N TYR A 16 -13.62 12.77 2.88
CA TYR A 16 -13.27 14.18 2.72
C TYR A 16 -14.12 15.10 3.60
N LEU A 17 -15.44 14.88 3.68
CA LEU A 17 -16.33 15.67 4.56
C LEU A 17 -15.99 15.44 6.05
N LEU A 18 -15.65 14.21 6.43
CA LEU A 18 -15.29 13.86 7.82
C LEU A 18 -13.86 14.29 8.21
N ARG A 19 -13.01 14.69 7.26
CA ARG A 19 -11.61 15.09 7.48
C ARG A 19 -11.44 16.20 8.53
N ARG A 20 -12.44 17.07 8.73
CA ARG A 20 -12.39 18.14 9.74
C ARG A 20 -12.47 17.64 11.18
N LYS A 21 -12.97 16.43 11.42
CA LYS A 21 -13.14 15.86 12.77
C LYS A 21 -11.98 14.93 13.12
N LYS A 22 -10.87 15.53 13.58
CA LYS A 22 -9.65 14.80 14.02
C LYS A 22 -9.91 13.70 15.05
N ALA A 23 -10.96 13.83 15.87
CA ALA A 23 -11.35 12.82 16.86
C ALA A 23 -11.88 11.50 16.24
N LEU A 24 -12.32 11.50 14.98
CA LEU A 24 -12.84 10.29 14.31
C LEU A 24 -11.75 9.41 13.70
N PHE A 25 -10.56 9.96 13.45
CA PHE A 25 -9.43 9.22 12.88
C PHE A 25 -9.00 8.01 13.72
N PRO A 26 -8.79 8.10 15.05
CA PRO A 26 -8.38 6.94 15.83
C PRO A 26 -9.48 5.86 15.93
N ILE A 27 -10.76 6.27 15.88
CA ILE A 27 -11.89 5.34 15.87
C ILE A 27 -11.95 4.61 14.53
N LEU A 28 -11.79 5.34 13.43
CA LEU A 28 -11.81 4.78 12.08
C LEU A 28 -10.64 3.81 11.87
N ASP A 29 -9.44 4.17 12.31
CA ASP A 29 -8.26 3.29 12.24
C ASP A 29 -8.49 1.97 12.97
N ARG A 30 -9.06 2.03 14.19
CA ARG A 30 -9.41 0.83 14.96
C ARG A 30 -10.50 0.00 14.29
N ILE A 31 -11.51 0.63 13.69
CA ILE A 31 -12.56 -0.06 12.94
C ILE A 31 -11.98 -0.72 11.68
N VAL A 32 -11.15 -0.02 10.91
CA VAL A 32 -10.52 -0.54 9.69
C VAL A 32 -9.68 -1.76 10.03
N MET A 33 -8.85 -1.69 11.08
CA MET A 33 -8.09 -2.86 11.55
C MET A 33 -9.01 -4.04 11.94
N ALA A 34 -10.07 -3.79 12.70
CA ALA A 34 -11.04 -4.83 13.07
C ALA A 34 -11.72 -5.46 11.85
N VAL A 35 -12.10 -4.64 10.86
CA VAL A 35 -12.72 -5.10 9.61
C VAL A 35 -11.73 -5.89 8.76
N ILE A 36 -10.48 -5.45 8.61
CA ILE A 36 -9.44 -6.23 7.91
C ILE A 36 -9.29 -7.61 8.55
N PHE A 37 -9.21 -7.67 9.87
CA PHE A 37 -9.13 -8.94 10.58
C PHE A 37 -10.35 -9.83 10.32
N LEU A 38 -11.55 -9.27 10.39
CA LEU A 38 -12.79 -9.98 10.08
C LEU A 38 -12.82 -10.49 8.63
N LEU A 39 -12.44 -9.66 7.66
CA LEU A 39 -12.40 -10.01 6.25
C LEU A 39 -11.39 -11.11 5.97
N LEU A 40 -10.19 -11.03 6.56
CA LEU A 40 -9.18 -12.08 6.45
C LEU A 40 -9.65 -13.40 7.08
N PHE A 41 -10.37 -13.33 8.20
CA PHE A 41 -10.97 -14.49 8.84
C PHE A 41 -12.03 -15.16 7.95
N VAL A 42 -12.98 -14.38 7.44
CA VAL A 42 -14.02 -14.88 6.51
C VAL A 42 -13.39 -15.44 5.24
N LEU A 43 -12.37 -14.77 4.70
CA LEU A 43 -11.61 -15.25 3.55
C LEU A 43 -10.94 -16.58 3.84
N GLY A 44 -10.29 -16.72 5.00
CA GLY A 44 -9.65 -17.95 5.44
C GLY A 44 -10.63 -19.11 5.53
N ILE A 45 -11.80 -18.91 6.13
CA ILE A 45 -12.87 -19.93 6.18
C ILE A 45 -13.35 -20.29 4.77
N SER A 46 -13.64 -19.28 3.94
CA SER A 46 -14.19 -19.48 2.60
C SER A 46 -13.22 -20.26 1.70
N VAL A 47 -11.92 -20.02 1.85
CA VAL A 47 -10.86 -20.73 1.15
C VAL A 47 -10.63 -22.12 1.74
N GLY A 48 -10.63 -22.26 3.06
CA GLY A 48 -10.35 -23.51 3.77
C GLY A 48 -11.46 -24.55 3.67
N LEU A 49 -12.72 -24.14 3.48
CA LEU A 49 -13.84 -25.06 3.24
C LEU A 49 -14.00 -25.44 1.77
N ASN A 50 -13.25 -24.82 0.87
CA ASN A 50 -13.34 -25.10 -0.56
C ASN A 50 -12.37 -26.24 -0.92
N GLU A 51 -12.89 -27.46 -1.05
CA GLU A 51 -12.08 -28.66 -1.35
C GLU A 51 -11.25 -28.53 -2.63
N THR A 52 -11.74 -27.82 -3.64
CA THR A 52 -10.98 -27.55 -4.88
C THR A 52 -9.75 -26.69 -4.60
N VAL A 53 -9.89 -25.66 -3.76
CA VAL A 53 -8.77 -24.79 -3.39
C VAL A 53 -7.80 -25.52 -2.48
N VAL A 54 -8.30 -26.25 -1.47
CA VAL A 54 -7.45 -27.00 -0.52
C VAL A 54 -6.70 -28.15 -1.19
N SER A 55 -7.34 -28.93 -2.06
CA SER A 55 -6.67 -30.00 -2.82
C SER A 55 -5.64 -29.45 -3.81
N SER A 56 -5.89 -28.27 -4.37
CA SER A 56 -5.00 -27.60 -5.33
C SER A 56 -4.08 -26.56 -4.68
N ILE A 57 -4.02 -26.48 -3.34
CA ILE A 57 -3.26 -25.43 -2.64
C ILE A 57 -1.78 -25.48 -3.00
N HIS A 58 -1.23 -26.65 -3.30
CA HIS A 58 0.15 -26.79 -3.73
C HIS A 58 0.38 -26.03 -5.06
N MET A 59 -0.50 -26.24 -6.04
CA MET A 59 -0.39 -25.59 -7.35
C MET A 59 -0.73 -24.09 -7.27
N ILE A 60 -1.76 -23.72 -6.51
CA ILE A 60 -2.15 -22.32 -6.30
C ILE A 60 -1.08 -21.57 -5.51
N GLY A 61 -0.49 -22.21 -4.49
CA GLY A 61 0.56 -21.68 -3.65
C GLY A 61 1.83 -21.39 -4.45
N ILE A 62 2.29 -22.33 -5.27
CA ILE A 62 3.45 -22.09 -6.15
C ILE A 62 3.18 -20.94 -7.11
N LYS A 63 2.01 -20.92 -7.76
CA LYS A 63 1.61 -19.81 -8.63
C LYS A 63 1.60 -18.48 -7.88
N ALA A 64 1.07 -18.45 -6.66
CA ALA A 64 1.03 -17.26 -5.83
C ALA A 64 2.45 -16.78 -5.45
N VAL A 65 3.35 -17.68 -5.06
CA VAL A 65 4.75 -17.33 -4.74
C VAL A 65 5.44 -16.71 -5.96
N VAL A 66 5.37 -17.35 -7.12
CA VAL A 66 6.00 -16.83 -8.34
C VAL A 66 5.40 -15.48 -8.76
N LEU A 67 4.07 -15.35 -8.69
CA LEU A 67 3.36 -14.11 -9.03
C LEU A 67 3.72 -12.98 -8.06
N THR A 68 3.71 -13.24 -6.76
CA THR A 68 4.01 -12.24 -5.73
C THR A 68 5.48 -11.82 -5.77
N SER A 69 6.42 -12.76 -5.90
CA SER A 69 7.84 -12.42 -6.04
C SER A 69 8.10 -11.62 -7.31
N GLY A 70 7.49 -12.02 -8.43
CA GLY A 70 7.61 -11.29 -9.69
C GLY A 70 7.00 -9.90 -9.62
N ALA A 71 5.81 -9.75 -9.00
CA ALA A 71 5.15 -8.48 -8.82
C ALA A 71 5.95 -7.55 -7.90
N VAL A 72 6.42 -8.02 -6.74
CA VAL A 72 7.24 -7.22 -5.82
C VAL A 72 8.55 -6.80 -6.49
N PHE A 73 9.26 -7.73 -7.14
CA PHE A 73 10.49 -7.42 -7.85
C PHE A 73 10.25 -6.39 -8.96
N GLY A 74 9.19 -6.58 -9.76
CA GLY A 74 8.80 -5.64 -10.81
C GLY A 74 8.40 -4.26 -10.27
N SER A 75 7.65 -4.20 -9.17
CA SER A 75 7.27 -2.94 -8.51
C SER A 75 8.48 -2.18 -7.98
N VAL A 76 9.43 -2.88 -7.33
CA VAL A 76 10.67 -2.26 -6.83
C VAL A 76 11.53 -1.77 -7.99
N LEU A 77 11.70 -2.59 -9.05
CA LEU A 77 12.47 -2.20 -10.22
C LEU A 77 11.86 -1.00 -10.95
N CYS A 78 10.54 -0.99 -11.13
CA CYS A 78 9.82 0.12 -11.73
C CYS A 78 9.96 1.40 -10.89
N CYS A 79 9.84 1.29 -9.56
CA CYS A 79 10.06 2.40 -8.64
C CYS A 79 11.50 2.94 -8.73
N ALA A 80 12.49 2.07 -8.80
CA ALA A 80 13.90 2.45 -8.96
C ALA A 80 14.18 3.15 -10.30
N LEU A 81 13.59 2.66 -11.40
CA LEU A 81 13.69 3.31 -12.71
C LEU A 81 12.99 4.67 -12.70
N ALA A 82 11.77 4.75 -12.17
CA ALA A 82 11.04 6.00 -12.03
C ALA A 82 11.83 7.01 -11.19
N TYR A 83 12.44 6.58 -10.09
CA TYR A 83 13.30 7.43 -9.27
C TYR A 83 14.51 7.96 -10.06
N ARG A 84 15.18 7.12 -10.86
CA ARG A 84 16.31 7.55 -11.69
C ARG A 84 15.91 8.47 -12.84
N PHE A 85 14.72 8.30 -13.41
CA PHE A 85 14.24 9.13 -14.52
C PHE A 85 13.61 10.45 -14.08
N PHE A 86 12.92 10.48 -12.93
CA PHE A 86 12.19 11.66 -12.47
C PHE A 86 12.88 12.42 -11.31
N PHE A 87 13.62 11.72 -10.44
CA PHE A 87 14.14 12.28 -9.19
C PHE A 87 15.66 12.42 -9.13
N ALA A 88 16.41 11.95 -10.13
CA ALA A 88 17.87 12.15 -10.20
C ALA A 88 18.25 13.65 -10.20
N ASP A 89 17.43 14.52 -10.77
CA ASP A 89 17.66 15.97 -10.78
C ASP A 89 17.33 16.64 -9.43
N THR A 90 16.37 16.09 -8.68
CA THR A 90 15.91 16.67 -7.39
C THR A 90 16.83 16.32 -6.23
N PHE A 91 17.41 15.12 -6.20
CA PHE A 91 18.29 14.69 -5.10
C PHE A 91 19.68 15.33 -5.18
N ALA A 92 20.16 15.68 -6.38
CA ALA A 92 21.40 16.45 -6.57
C ALA A 92 21.34 17.82 -5.85
N HIS A 93 20.18 18.48 -5.88
CA HIS A 93 19.95 19.74 -5.15
C HIS A 93 19.82 19.54 -3.64
N ALA A 94 19.19 18.45 -3.19
CA ALA A 94 19.04 18.16 -1.77
C ALA A 94 20.38 17.81 -1.08
N ALA A 95 21.28 17.09 -1.76
CA ALA A 95 22.59 16.73 -1.24
C ALA A 95 23.57 17.93 -1.18
N SER A 96 23.48 18.88 -2.13
CA SER A 96 24.28 20.11 -2.10
C SER A 96 23.82 21.07 -1.00
N GLU A 97 22.51 21.15 -0.72
CA GLU A 97 21.97 22.05 0.32
C GLU A 97 22.30 21.56 1.75
N SER A 98 22.41 20.25 1.96
CA SER A 98 22.87 19.69 3.25
C SER A 98 24.37 19.86 3.46
N ALA A 99 25.19 19.79 2.41
CA ALA A 99 26.64 19.97 2.50
C ALA A 99 27.04 21.45 2.73
N ASP A 100 26.23 22.40 2.29
CA ASP A 100 26.45 23.83 2.49
C ASP A 100 25.96 24.32 3.88
N ARG A 101 25.00 23.61 4.52
CA ARG A 101 24.57 23.90 5.91
C ARG A 101 25.49 23.33 6.99
N GLU A 102 26.42 22.43 6.65
CA GLU A 102 27.32 21.77 7.60
C GLU A 102 28.68 22.47 7.78
N VAL A 103 28.91 23.65 7.18
CA VAL A 103 30.09 24.47 7.48
C VAL A 103 29.77 25.38 8.68
N PRO A 104 30.17 25.06 9.91
CA PRO A 104 30.11 26.01 11.01
C PRO A 104 31.04 27.18 10.69
N HIS A 105 30.48 28.38 10.62
CA HIS A 105 31.22 29.62 10.73
C HIS A 105 31.85 29.70 12.12
N GLU A 106 33.02 29.08 12.31
CA GLU A 106 33.95 29.46 13.36
C GLU A 106 34.82 30.62 12.85
N GLY A 107 34.61 31.79 13.44
CA GLY A 107 35.43 33.00 13.31
C GLY A 107 35.30 33.81 14.58
#